data_AF-A0A956CMN1-F1
#
_entry.id   AF-A0A956CMN1-F1
#
_cell.length_a   1.000
_cell.length_b   1.000
_cell.length_c   1.000
_cell.angle_alpha   90.00
_cell.angle_beta   90.00
_cell.angle_gamma   90.00
#
_symmetry.space_group_name_H-M   'P 1'
#
loop_
_entity.id
_entity.type
_entity.pdbx_description
1 polymer ?
#
loop_
_entity_poly.entity_id
_entity_poly.type
_entity_poly.pdbx_seq_one_letter_code
_entity_poly.pdbx_strand_id
1 'polypeptide(L)'
;MSGPRTVRAPRGTTLRAKGWPQEAVLRMLMNNLDPEVAEDPANLVVYGGTGRAARSWPDFHRIVASLRSLEADETLVVQSGRAQGIFKTHEDAPRVLLANSLLVPKWATGEEFRRLEGLGLTMFGQMTAGSW
;
A
#
# COMPACT_ATOMS: atom_id res chain seq x y z
N MET A 1 9.76 19.25 16.57
CA MET A 1 9.21 17.88 16.39
C MET A 1 7.98 18.03 15.49
N SER A 2 8.05 17.63 14.22
CA SER A 2 6.85 17.66 13.37
C SER A 2 5.92 16.56 13.86
N GLY A 3 4.67 16.90 14.19
CA GLY A 3 3.65 15.90 14.53
C GLY A 3 3.48 14.85 13.43
N PRO A 4 2.77 13.74 13.72
CA PRO A 4 2.53 12.69 12.74
C PRO A 4 1.93 13.29 11.48
N ARG A 5 2.51 12.94 10.33
CA ARG A 5 2.12 13.51 9.03
C ARG A 5 0.71 13.03 8.68
N THR A 6 -0.26 13.94 8.73
CA THR A 6 -1.64 13.65 8.33
C THR A 6 -1.70 13.31 6.84
N VAL A 7 -2.14 12.11 6.50
CA VAL A 7 -2.41 11.68 5.12
C VAL A 7 -3.90 11.80 4.86
N ARG A 8 -4.28 12.38 3.71
CA ARG A 8 -5.67 12.40 3.23
C ARG A 8 -5.67 12.27 1.72
N ALA A 9 -6.69 11.61 1.22
CA ALA A 9 -6.84 11.42 -0.22
C ALA A 9 -7.12 12.76 -0.93
N PRO A 10 -6.44 13.05 -2.06
CA PRO A 10 -6.75 14.19 -2.91
C PRO A 10 -8.23 14.26 -3.30
N ARG A 11 -8.75 15.48 -3.46
CA ARG A 11 -10.14 15.77 -3.84
C ARG A 11 -10.18 16.58 -5.14
N GLY A 12 -11.35 16.61 -5.78
CA GLY A 12 -11.54 17.32 -7.05
C GLY A 12 -10.99 16.58 -8.27
N THR A 13 -10.95 17.28 -9.40
CA THR A 13 -10.65 16.71 -10.73
C THR A 13 -9.19 16.81 -11.15
N THR A 14 -8.35 17.54 -10.41
CA THR A 14 -6.92 17.66 -10.71
C THR A 14 -6.18 16.37 -10.37
N LEU A 15 -5.49 15.82 -11.36
CA LEU A 15 -4.70 14.59 -11.22
C LEU A 15 -3.30 14.87 -10.63
N ARG A 16 -2.78 13.91 -9.86
CA ARG A 16 -1.38 13.84 -9.41
C ARG A 16 -0.62 12.67 -10.05
N ALA A 17 -1.33 11.67 -10.55
CA ALA A 17 -0.81 10.61 -11.41
C ALA A 17 -1.10 10.87 -12.89
N LYS A 18 -0.55 10.04 -13.79
CA LYS A 18 -0.64 10.21 -15.25
C LYS A 18 -2.00 9.87 -15.85
N GLY A 19 -2.87 9.20 -15.10
CA GLY A 19 -4.21 8.83 -15.52
C GLY A 19 -5.14 8.52 -14.35
N TRP A 20 -6.45 8.49 -14.63
CA TRP A 20 -7.46 8.18 -13.61
C TRP A 20 -7.29 6.81 -12.95
N PRO A 21 -6.92 5.72 -13.66
CA PRO A 21 -6.66 4.44 -13.01
C PRO A 21 -5.56 4.50 -11.93
N GLN A 22 -4.44 5.17 -12.21
CA GLN A 22 -3.35 5.34 -11.25
C GLN A 22 -3.73 6.31 -10.12
N GLU A 23 -4.43 7.40 -10.46
CA GLU A 23 -4.93 8.37 -9.48
C GLU A 23 -5.93 7.73 -8.51
N ALA A 24 -6.79 6.84 -8.99
CA ALA A 24 -7.74 6.11 -8.15
C ALA A 24 -7.02 5.30 -7.08
N VAL A 25 -6.02 4.49 -7.46
CA VAL A 25 -5.21 3.72 -6.51
C VAL A 25 -4.49 4.65 -5.52
N LEU A 26 -3.90 5.75 -6.01
CA LEU A 26 -3.23 6.74 -5.16
C LEU A 26 -4.18 7.33 -4.11
N ARG A 27 -5.40 7.66 -4.51
CA ARG A 27 -6.43 8.20 -3.60
C ARG A 27 -6.89 7.14 -2.62
N MET A 28 -7.16 5.91 -3.04
CA MET A 28 -7.60 4.85 -2.13
C MET A 28 -6.54 4.50 -1.09
N LEU A 29 -5.27 4.41 -1.49
CA LEU A 29 -4.14 4.24 -0.55
C LEU A 29 -4.12 5.34 0.52
N MET A 30 -4.27 6.60 0.09
CA MET A 30 -4.27 7.73 1.02
C MET A 30 -5.56 7.80 1.86
N ASN A 31 -6.68 7.28 1.36
CA ASN A 31 -7.94 7.22 2.10
C ASN A 31 -7.86 6.23 3.25
N ASN A 32 -7.22 5.08 3.05
CA ASN A 32 -6.95 4.11 4.11
C ASN A 32 -6.10 4.66 5.27
N LEU A 33 -5.45 5.82 5.10
CA LEU A 33 -4.65 6.48 6.13
C LEU A 33 -5.23 7.84 6.57
N ASP A 34 -6.45 8.16 6.14
CA ASP A 34 -7.15 9.34 6.62
C ASP A 34 -7.47 9.18 8.12
N PRO A 35 -7.20 10.19 8.99
CA PRO A 35 -7.53 10.12 10.41
C PRO A 35 -9.01 9.88 10.74
N GLU A 36 -9.91 10.15 9.80
CA GLU A 36 -11.35 9.84 9.96
C GLU A 36 -11.71 8.42 9.52
N VAL A 37 -10.76 7.66 8.96
CA VAL A 37 -10.97 6.31 8.41
C VAL A 37 -10.16 5.27 9.16
N ALA A 38 -8.86 5.53 9.39
CA ALA A 38 -7.92 4.59 9.98
C ALA A 38 -7.97 4.60 11.52
N GLU A 39 -7.81 3.42 12.14
CA GLU A 39 -7.71 3.28 13.59
C GLU A 39 -6.42 3.92 14.16
N ASP A 40 -5.27 3.74 13.49
CA ASP A 40 -3.98 4.34 13.87
C ASP A 40 -3.11 4.67 12.63
N PRO A 41 -3.43 5.77 11.93
CA PRO A 41 -2.74 6.14 10.69
C PRO A 41 -1.27 6.52 10.89
N ALA A 42 -0.86 6.94 12.10
CA ALA A 42 0.53 7.29 12.38
C ALA A 42 1.48 6.08 12.25
N ASN A 43 0.96 4.89 12.56
CA ASN A 43 1.64 3.61 12.41
C ASN A 43 1.21 2.83 11.14
N LEU A 44 0.53 3.51 10.21
CA LEU A 44 -0.01 2.96 8.95
C LEU A 44 -1.12 1.91 9.14
N VAL A 45 -1.64 1.78 10.36
CA VAL A 45 -2.67 0.79 10.72
C VAL A 45 -4.03 1.33 10.34
N VAL A 46 -4.75 0.55 9.52
CA VAL A 46 -6.10 0.89 9.05
C VAL A 46 -7.14 0.30 10.00
N TYR A 47 -7.14 -1.03 10.19
CA TYR A 47 -8.06 -1.72 11.11
C TYR A 47 -7.62 -3.16 11.38
N GLY A 48 -8.30 -3.82 12.32
CA GLY A 48 -8.19 -5.27 12.53
C GLY A 48 -6.88 -5.68 13.18
N GLY A 49 -6.45 -4.93 14.21
CA GLY A 49 -5.18 -5.15 14.90
C GLY A 49 -4.04 -4.47 14.14
N THR A 50 -3.12 -5.23 13.57
CA THR A 50 -1.94 -4.70 12.86
C THR A 50 -2.13 -4.59 11.34
N GLY A 51 -3.38 -4.56 10.86
CA GLY A 51 -3.70 -4.46 9.44
C GLY A 51 -3.27 -3.11 8.87
N ARG A 52 -2.26 -3.10 8.00
CA ARG A 52 -1.57 -1.88 7.53
C ARG A 52 -1.74 -1.62 6.03
N ALA A 53 -1.72 -0.33 5.67
CA ALA A 53 -1.77 0.10 4.27
C ALA A 53 -0.42 -0.04 3.55
N ALA A 54 0.69 0.16 4.25
CA ALA A 54 2.04 -0.03 3.71
C ALA A 54 2.98 -0.55 4.82
N ARG A 55 4.08 -1.20 4.42
CA ARG A 55 4.97 -1.89 5.38
C ARG A 55 5.69 -0.91 6.31
N SER A 56 6.07 0.23 5.79
CA SER A 56 6.78 1.30 6.49
C SER A 56 6.53 2.64 5.78
N TRP A 57 6.83 3.77 6.44
CA TRP A 57 6.70 5.09 5.82
C TRP A 57 7.57 5.25 4.55
N PRO A 58 8.84 4.78 4.52
CA PRO A 58 9.60 4.72 3.27
C PRO A 58 8.91 3.91 2.17
N ASP A 59 8.30 2.78 2.50
CA ASP A 59 7.58 1.95 1.54
C ASP A 59 6.31 2.65 1.02
N PHE A 60 5.56 3.34 1.90
CA PHE A 60 4.44 4.20 1.52
C PHE A 60 4.86 5.29 0.52
N HIS A 61 5.94 6.02 0.82
CA HIS A 61 6.43 7.07 -0.06
C HIS A 61 6.90 6.53 -1.41
N ARG A 62 7.52 5.34 -1.41
CA ARG A 62 7.91 4.65 -2.64
C ARG A 62 6.69 4.27 -3.49
N ILE A 63 5.64 3.70 -2.88
CA ILE A 63 4.39 3.38 -3.58
C ILE A 63 3.76 4.66 -4.17
N VAL A 64 3.66 5.73 -3.39
CA VAL A 64 3.11 7.02 -3.86
C VAL A 64 3.92 7.57 -5.04
N ALA A 65 5.25 7.52 -4.97
CA ALA A 65 6.12 7.95 -6.06
C ALA A 65 5.92 7.08 -7.32
N SER A 66 5.86 5.75 -7.16
CA SER A 66 5.62 4.81 -8.25
C SER A 66 4.27 5.06 -8.93
N LEU A 67 3.18 5.23 -8.17
CA LEU A 67 1.85 5.51 -8.75
C LEU A 67 1.80 6.83 -9.53
N ARG A 68 2.57 7.84 -9.12
CA ARG A 68 2.66 9.12 -9.85
C ARG A 68 3.40 8.99 -11.17
N SER A 69 4.39 8.11 -11.26
CA SER A 69 5.20 7.90 -12.46
C SER A 69 4.68 6.79 -13.38
N LEU A 70 3.81 5.90 -12.90
CA LEU A 70 3.33 4.70 -13.59
C LEU A 70 2.58 5.06 -14.89
N GLU A 71 3.00 4.47 -16.00
CA GLU A 71 2.36 4.64 -17.31
C GLU A 71 1.05 3.83 -17.43
N ALA A 72 0.29 4.09 -18.50
CA ALA A 72 -0.99 3.41 -18.77
C ALA A 72 -0.82 1.94 -19.14
N ASP A 73 0.32 1.55 -19.70
CA ASP A 73 0.65 0.16 -20.09
C ASP A 73 1.55 -0.55 -19.09
N GLU A 74 1.77 0.02 -17.90
CA GLU A 74 2.61 -0.53 -16.84
C GLU A 74 1.80 -1.09 -15.66
N THR A 75 2.40 -2.05 -14.95
CA THR A 75 1.86 -2.65 -13.72
C THR A 75 2.88 -2.55 -12.58
N LEU A 76 2.47 -1.95 -11.47
CA LEU A 76 3.23 -1.93 -10.21
C LEU A 76 2.99 -3.22 -9.41
N VAL A 77 4.05 -3.88 -8.98
CA VAL A 77 3.98 -5.04 -8.08
C VAL A 77 4.29 -4.63 -6.65
N VAL A 78 3.34 -4.88 -5.74
CA VAL A 78 3.46 -4.62 -4.30
C VAL A 78 3.47 -5.95 -3.55
N GLN A 79 4.56 -6.23 -2.83
CA GLN A 79 4.70 -7.42 -2.00
C GLN A 79 4.66 -7.00 -0.53
N SER A 80 3.68 -7.50 0.24
CA SER A 80 3.47 -7.19 1.66
C SER A 80 3.73 -5.71 1.96
N GLY A 81 3.00 -4.82 1.28
CA GLY A 81 3.08 -3.37 1.48
C GLY A 81 4.38 -2.67 1.04
N ARG A 82 5.21 -3.30 0.20
CA ARG A 82 6.42 -2.70 -0.41
C ARG A 82 6.35 -2.77 -1.93
N ALA A 83 6.62 -1.64 -2.60
CA ALA A 83 6.78 -1.59 -4.05
C ALA A 83 8.07 -2.30 -4.49
N GLN A 84 7.94 -3.39 -5.25
CA GLN A 84 9.06 -4.22 -5.68
C GLN A 84 9.57 -3.83 -7.07
N GLY A 85 8.66 -3.52 -7.99
CA GLY A 85 9.02 -3.17 -9.36
C GLY A 85 7.82 -2.76 -10.20
N ILE A 86 8.12 -2.13 -11.33
CA ILE A 86 7.16 -1.79 -12.37
C ILE A 86 7.55 -2.60 -13.61
N PHE A 87 6.55 -3.21 -14.25
CA PHE A 87 6.75 -4.03 -15.44
C PHE A 87 5.83 -3.53 -16.55
N LYS A 88 6.34 -3.56 -17.79
CA LYS A 88 5.53 -3.30 -18.97
C LYS A 88 4.53 -4.44 -19.17
N THR A 89 3.28 -4.05 -19.43
CA THR A 89 2.11 -4.92 -19.64
C THR A 89 1.32 -4.37 -20.83
N HIS A 90 0.05 -4.00 -20.64
CA HIS A 90 -0.82 -3.36 -21.63
C HIS A 90 -1.92 -2.57 -20.91
N GLU A 91 -2.64 -1.70 -21.63
CA GLU A 91 -3.62 -0.77 -21.05
C GLU A 91 -4.77 -1.46 -20.29
N ASP A 92 -5.22 -2.62 -20.76
CA ASP A 92 -6.31 -3.38 -20.10
C ASP A 92 -5.85 -4.21 -18.88
N ALA A 93 -4.55 -4.28 -18.58
CA ALA A 93 -4.05 -4.98 -17.40
C ALA A 93 -4.34 -4.19 -16.09
N PRO A 94 -4.32 -4.83 -14.92
CA PRO A 94 -4.36 -4.10 -13.65
C PRO A 94 -3.16 -3.17 -13.49
N ARG A 95 -3.37 -1.92 -13.07
CA ARG A 95 -2.26 -0.99 -12.76
C ARG A 95 -1.42 -1.43 -11.57
N VAL A 96 -2.01 -2.18 -10.63
CA VAL A 96 -1.32 -2.68 -9.45
C VAL A 96 -1.70 -4.13 -9.19
N LEU A 97 -0.70 -4.96 -8.90
CA LEU A 97 -0.87 -6.31 -8.38
C LEU A 97 -0.28 -6.37 -6.96
N LEU A 98 -1.08 -6.87 -6.02
CA LEU A 98 -0.72 -6.94 -4.61
C LEU A 98 -0.72 -8.39 -4.13
N ALA A 99 0.33 -8.76 -3.40
CA ALA A 99 0.40 -10.03 -2.68
C ALA A 99 0.87 -9.75 -1.24
N ASN A 100 -0.07 -9.76 -0.30
CA ASN A 100 0.20 -9.44 1.10
C ASN A 100 0.17 -10.69 1.98
N SER A 101 1.07 -10.74 2.95
CA SER A 101 1.04 -11.71 4.06
C SER A 101 1.13 -13.20 3.64
N LEU A 102 1.49 -13.50 2.40
CA LEU A 102 1.61 -14.87 1.92
C LEU A 102 2.83 -15.56 2.55
N LEU A 103 2.58 -16.73 3.15
CA LEU A 103 3.60 -17.63 3.68
C LEU A 103 3.30 -19.05 3.19
N VAL A 104 4.34 -19.84 2.96
CA VAL A 104 4.18 -21.26 2.61
C VAL A 104 3.50 -21.98 3.81
N PRO A 105 2.54 -22.90 3.60
CA PRO A 105 1.62 -23.33 4.67
C PRO A 105 2.29 -23.84 5.96
N LYS A 106 3.41 -24.57 5.85
CA LYS A 106 4.18 -25.05 7.02
C LYS A 106 4.65 -23.91 7.95
N TRP A 107 4.85 -22.71 7.39
CA TRP A 107 5.35 -21.52 8.08
C TRP A 107 4.27 -20.46 8.33
N ALA A 108 3.01 -20.73 7.95
CA ALA A 108 1.89 -19.80 8.13
C ALA A 108 1.41 -19.77 9.60
N THR A 109 2.31 -19.42 10.51
CA THR A 109 2.08 -19.32 11.96
C THR A 109 2.21 -17.87 12.42
N GLY A 110 1.52 -17.51 13.49
CA GLY A 110 1.64 -16.17 14.07
C GLY A 110 3.05 -15.84 14.57
N GLU A 111 3.81 -16.84 15.04
CA GLU A 111 5.19 -16.65 15.49
C GLU A 111 6.12 -16.31 14.34
N GLU A 112 6.11 -17.10 13.26
CA GLU A 112 6.95 -16.86 12.10
C GLU A 112 6.56 -15.55 11.39
N PHE A 113 5.26 -15.26 11.32
CA PHE A 113 4.79 -13.98 10.81
C PHE A 113 5.36 -12.80 11.59
N ARG A 114 5.27 -12.82 12.94
CA ARG A 114 5.82 -11.76 13.80
C ARG A 114 7.34 -11.64 13.68
N ARG A 115 8.06 -12.76 13.55
CA ARG A 115 9.51 -12.77 13.30
C ARG A 115 9.84 -12.04 12.00
N LEU A 116 9.17 -12.38 10.90
CA LEU A 116 9.37 -11.75 9.59
C LEU A 116 8.94 -10.28 9.58
N GLU A 117 7.87 -9.94 10.31
CA GLU A 117 7.41 -8.56 10.46
C GLU A 117 8.43 -7.71 11.23
N GLY A 118 8.98 -8.23 12.33
CA GLY A 118 10.06 -7.58 13.09
C GLY A 118 11.35 -7.39 12.28
N LEU A 119 11.61 -8.24 11.29
CA LEU A 119 12.69 -8.09 10.32
C LEU A 119 12.35 -7.16 9.14
N GLY A 120 11.13 -6.62 9.07
CA GLY A 120 10.68 -5.77 7.96
C GLY A 120 10.51 -6.52 6.63
N LEU A 121 10.26 -7.83 6.67
CA LEU A 121 10.14 -8.71 5.50
C LEU A 121 8.68 -8.98 5.08
N THR A 122 7.72 -8.74 5.98
CA THR A 122 6.29 -8.87 5.67
C THR A 122 5.47 -7.78 6.36
N MET A 123 4.17 -7.75 6.08
CA MET A 123 3.17 -6.82 6.59
C MET A 123 1.83 -7.56 6.66
N PHE A 124 1.02 -7.29 7.67
CA PHE A 124 -0.33 -7.84 7.77
C PHE A 124 -1.28 -6.97 6.95
N GLY A 125 -1.84 -7.52 5.87
CA GLY A 125 -2.70 -6.77 4.95
C GLY A 125 -4.17 -6.73 5.34
N GLN A 126 -4.60 -7.52 6.33
CA GLN A 126 -6.02 -7.79 6.58
C GLN A 126 -6.70 -8.16 5.23
N MET A 127 -7.90 -7.68 4.98
CA MET A 127 -8.62 -7.78 3.71
C MET A 127 -8.42 -6.47 2.93
N THR A 128 -9.00 -5.36 3.39
CA THR A 128 -8.98 -4.09 2.65
C THR A 128 -7.91 -3.11 3.12
N ALA A 129 -7.27 -3.35 4.27
CA ALA A 129 -6.22 -2.47 4.77
C ALA A 129 -5.05 -2.38 3.79
N GLY A 130 -4.56 -3.52 3.32
CA GLY A 130 -3.43 -3.63 2.39
C GLY A 130 -3.79 -3.70 0.90
N SER A 131 -5.09 -3.64 0.55
CA SER A 131 -5.55 -3.69 -0.86
C SER A 131 -6.09 -2.37 -1.40
N TRP A 132 -6.36 -1.41 -0.52
CA TRP A 132 -6.80 -0.04 -0.82
C TRP A 132 -8.08 0.03 -1.66
#